data_AF-A0A8S9UB35-F1
#
_entry.id   AF-A0A8S9UB35-F1
#
_cell.length_a   1.000
_cell.length_b   1.000
_cell.length_c   1.000
_cell.angle_alpha   90.00
_cell.angle_beta   90.00
_cell.angle_gamma   90.00
#
_symmetry.space_group_name_H-M   'P 1'
#
loop_
_entity.id
_entity.type
_entity.pdbx_description
1 polymer ?
#
loop_
_entity_poly.entity_id
_entity_poly.type
_entity_poly.pdbx_seq_one_letter_code
_entity_poly.pdbx_strand_id
1 'polypeptide(L)' 'MWKIRCWYSYPKQLIFVNETSKSELDNARRYAWAKRGERAIVRAPFARGERVSILVACDVSGFVG' A
#
# COMPACT_ATOMS: atom_id res chain seq x y z
N MET A 1 -12.63 17.11 -36.73
CA MET A 1 -12.00 16.30 -35.66
C MET A 1 -11.52 17.24 -34.57
N TRP A 2 -12.20 17.30 -33.42
CA TRP A 2 -11.86 18.25 -32.35
C TRP A 2 -10.65 17.71 -31.58
N LYS A 3 -9.51 18.39 -31.72
CA LYS A 3 -8.28 18.06 -31.01
C LYS A 3 -8.43 18.63 -29.59
N ILE A 4 -8.66 17.76 -28.61
CA ILE A 4 -8.67 18.15 -27.19
C ILE A 4 -7.29 18.75 -26.91
N ARG A 5 -7.24 20.02 -26.49
CA ARG A 5 -5.99 20.67 -26.09
C ARG A 5 -5.45 19.93 -24.87
N CYS A 6 -4.19 19.49 -24.95
CA CYS A 6 -3.50 18.94 -23.81
C CYS A 6 -3.16 20.10 -22.86
N TRP A 7 -3.84 20.17 -21.72
CA TRP A 7 -3.64 21.24 -20.71
C TRP A 7 -2.42 21.00 -19.83
N TYR A 8 -1.99 19.73 -19.71
CA TYR A 8 -0.86 19.32 -18.88
C TYR A 8 0.20 18.71 -19.77
N SER A 9 1.38 19.33 -19.77
CA SER A 9 2.48 18.92 -20.65
C SER A 9 3.63 18.31 -19.86
N TYR A 10 3.72 18.58 -18.56
CA TYR A 10 4.82 18.16 -17.70
C TYR A 10 4.31 17.55 -16.38
N PRO A 11 5.00 16.51 -15.86
CA PRO A 11 4.60 15.84 -14.62
C PRO A 11 4.72 16.75 -13.38
N LYS A 12 5.51 17.84 -13.45
CA LYS A 12 5.58 18.89 -12.40
C LYS A 12 4.25 19.60 -12.15
N GLN A 13 3.28 19.47 -13.05
CA GLN A 13 1.96 20.09 -12.93
C GLN A 13 0.93 19.16 -12.28
N LEU A 14 1.33 17.94 -11.90
CA LEU A 14 0.45 16.90 -11.40
C LEU A 14 0.71 16.64 -9.92
N ILE A 15 -0.38 16.34 -9.20
CA ILE A 15 -0.34 15.73 -7.88
C ILE A 15 -0.95 14.35 -8.02
N PHE A 16 -0.21 13.34 -7.56
CA PHE A 16 -0.66 11.96 -7.53
C PHE A 16 -1.25 11.68 -6.16
N VAL A 17 -2.51 11.24 -6.13
CA VAL A 17 -3.21 10.90 -4.90
C VAL A 17 -3.55 9.43 -4.94
N ASN A 18 -3.20 8.71 -3.88
CA ASN A 18 -3.59 7.32 -3.74
C ASN A 18 -3.96 7.00 -2.30
N GLU A 19 -4.95 6.13 -2.14
CA GLU A 19 -5.27 5.50 -0.86
C GLU A 19 -4.59 4.14 -0.78
N THR A 20 -3.95 3.88 0.34
CA THR A 20 -3.44 2.54 0.68
C THR A 20 -3.96 2.15 2.06
N SER A 21 -4.14 0.85 2.29
CA SER A 21 -4.49 0.35 3.61
C SER A 21 -3.38 -0.58 4.09
N LYS A 22 -3.01 -0.44 5.36
CA LYS A 22 -2.07 -1.36 6.00
C LYS A 22 -2.83 -2.18 7.03
N SER A 23 -2.72 -3.49 6.91
CA SER A 23 -3.11 -4.45 7.92
C SER A 23 -1.86 -5.05 8.54
N GLU A 24 -1.80 -5.12 9.87
CA GLU A 24 -0.66 -5.72 10.59
C GLU A 24 -0.52 -7.23 10.37
N LEU A 25 -1.56 -7.88 9.82
CA LEU A 25 -1.62 -9.31 9.57
C LEU A 25 -1.33 -9.68 8.11
N ASP A 26 -1.50 -8.75 7.17
CA ASP A 26 -1.55 -9.10 5.74
C ASP A 26 -0.17 -9.31 5.09
N ASN A 27 0.95 -8.98 5.77
CA ASN A 27 2.25 -8.94 5.11
C ASN A 27 3.46 -9.52 5.87
N ALA A 28 3.27 -10.35 6.90
CA ALA A 28 4.40 -11.02 7.54
C ALA A 28 4.09 -12.42 8.05
N ARG A 29 4.91 -13.40 7.63
CA ARG A 29 5.18 -14.56 8.49
C ARG A 29 5.96 -14.03 9.69
N ARG A 30 5.28 -13.80 10.81
CA ARG A 30 5.97 -13.52 12.09
C ARG A 30 6.84 -14.73 12.49
N TYR A 31 7.66 -14.57 13.54
CA TYR A 31 8.43 -15.67 14.11
C TYR A 31 7.51 -16.84 14.47
N ALA A 32 7.85 -18.04 13.98
CA ALA A 32 7.17 -19.28 14.29
C ALA A 32 8.19 -20.28 14.83
N TRP A 33 7.81 -21.02 15.86
CA TRP A 33 8.65 -22.04 16.47
C TRP A 33 7.98 -23.41 16.34
N ALA A 34 8.78 -24.43 16.02
CA ALA A 34 8.39 -25.83 16.05
C ALA A 34 9.56 -26.68 16.56
N LYS A 35 9.25 -27.86 17.08
CA LYS A 35 10.28 -28.82 17.49
C LYS A 35 11.02 -29.33 16.26
N ARG A 36 12.27 -29.79 16.46
CA ARG A 36 13.07 -30.38 15.39
C ARG A 36 12.34 -31.58 14.79
N GLY A 37 12.05 -31.51 13.48
CA GLY A 37 11.29 -32.54 12.75
C GLY A 37 9.82 -32.19 12.51
N GLU A 38 9.30 -31.11 13.09
CA GLU A 38 7.91 -30.68 12.91
C GLU A 38 7.82 -29.43 12.02
N ARG A 39 6.71 -29.33 11.27
CA ARG A 39 6.42 -28.14 10.44
C ARG A 39 5.88 -27.02 11.32
N ALA A 40 6.54 -25.87 11.30
CA ALA A 40 6.02 -24.64 11.90
C ALA A 40 4.89 -24.05 11.03
N ILE A 41 3.66 -24.56 11.22
CA ILE A 41 2.47 -24.09 10.49
C ILE A 41 1.74 -23.06 11.34
N VAL A 42 1.71 -21.81 10.89
CA VAL A 42 0.89 -20.75 11.49
C VAL A 42 -0.42 -20.63 10.70
N ARG A 43 -1.54 -20.95 11.34
CA ARG A 43 -2.87 -20.62 10.81
C ARG A 43 -3.24 -19.23 11.29
N ALA A 44 -3.01 -18.22 10.46
CA ALA A 44 -3.56 -16.89 10.71
C ALA A 44 -5.02 -16.89 10.26
N PRO A 45 -6.00 -16.68 11.15
CA PRO A 45 -7.34 -16.36 10.70
C PRO A 45 -7.27 -15.07 9.86
N PHE A 46 -7.99 -15.02 8.75
CA PHE A 46 -8.28 -13.76 8.08
C PHE A 46 -9.24 -12.97 8.99
N ALA A 47 -8.68 -12.39 10.06
CA ALA A 47 -9.41 -11.51 10.94
C ALA A 47 -9.49 -10.16 10.22
N ARG A 48 -10.71 -9.63 10.10
CA ARG A 48 -10.95 -8.25 9.67
C ARG A 48 -10.47 -7.33 10.81
N GLY A 49 -9.15 -7.23 10.99
CA GLY A 49 -8.52 -6.40 12.02
C GLY A 49 -8.75 -4.92 11.75
N GLU A 50 -8.34 -4.06 12.69
CA GLU A 50 -8.37 -2.61 12.47
C GLU A 50 -7.49 -2.27 11.28
N ARG A 51 -8.13 -1.86 10.18
CA ARG A 51 -7.47 -1.41 8.96
C ARG A 51 -7.28 0.08 9.07
N VAL A 52 -6.04 0.51 9.13
CA VAL A 52 -5.71 1.93 8.99
C VAL A 52 -5.58 2.22 7.50
N SER A 53 -6.45 3.09 6.98
CA SER A 53 -6.27 3.68 5.66
C SER A 53 -5.34 4.88 5.76
N ILE A 54 -4.47 5.02 4.77
CA ILE A 54 -3.53 6.12 4.62
C ILE A 54 -3.81 6.71 3.24
N LEU A 55 -4.21 7.99 3.23
CA LEU A 55 -4.30 8.77 2.01
C LEU A 55 -3.01 9.56 1.86
N VAL A 56 -2.35 9.42 0.70
CA VAL A 56 -1.07 10.08 0.44
C VAL A 56 -1.16 10.85 -0.87
N ALA A 57 -0.61 12.06 -0.86
CA ALA A 57 -0.38 12.86 -2.04
C ALA A 57 1.12 13.02 -2.28
N CYS A 58 1.56 12.95 -3.54
CA CYS A 58 2.94 13.24 -3.93
C CYS A 58 3.01 13.98 -5.27
N ASP A 59 4.09 14.72 -5.49
CA ASP A 59 4.47 15.29 -6.77
C ASP A 59 5.81 14.68 -7.23
N VAL A 60 6.44 15.27 -8.26
CA VAL A 60 7.76 14.81 -8.73
C VAL A 60 8.92 15.13 -7.76
N SER A 61 8.66 15.93 -6.73
CA SER A 61 9.62 16.37 -5.72
C SER A 61 9.56 15.52 -4.44
N GLY A 62 8.41 14.90 -4.16
CA GLY A 62 8.24 13.99 -3.03
C GLY A 62 6.81 13.97 -2.49
N PHE A 63 6.66 13.58 -1.22
CA PHE A 63 5.37 13.59 -0.54
C PHE A 63 4.94 15.01 -0.18
N VAL A 64 3.65 15.29 -0.36
CA VAL A 64 3.01 16.55 0.04
C VAL A 64 2.56 16.41 1.50
N GLY A 65 3.04 17.30 2.37
CA GLY A 65 2.76 17.32 3.80
C GLY A 65 2.42 18.71 4.31
#